data_AF-A0A0F9F3J5-F1
#
_entry.id   AF-A0A0F9F3J5-F1
#
_cell.length_a   1.000
_cell.length_b   1.000
_cell.length_c   1.000
_cell.angle_alpha   90.00
_cell.angle_beta   90.00
_cell.angle_gamma   90.00
#
_symmetry.space_group_name_H-M   'P 1'
#
loop_
_entity.id
_entity.type
_entity.pdbx_description
1 polymer ?
#
loop_
_entity_poly.entity_id
_entity_poly.type
_entity_poly.pdbx_seq_one_letter_code
_entity_poly.pdbx_strand_id
1 'polypeptide(L)' 'PEIGVKQKQIVRVLKAVEKGYATSTEIAALTRLSVKACSEHLAELVKSGAVEVTGTTLLSGSRRRSNVHILIR' A
#
# COMPACT_ATOMS: atom_id res chain seq x y z
N PRO A 1 22.08 -7.80 -7.45
CA PRO A 1 21.28 -6.95 -8.37
C PRO A 1 19.81 -6.74 -7.96
N GLU A 2 19.20 -7.64 -7.17
CA GLU A 2 17.76 -7.58 -6.85
C GLU A 2 17.37 -6.59 -5.74
N ILE A 3 18.29 -6.31 -4.79
CA ILE A 3 18.04 -5.41 -3.65
C ILE A 3 17.70 -3.98 -4.11
N GLY A 4 18.37 -3.51 -5.18
CA GLY A 4 18.14 -2.17 -5.74
C GLY A 4 16.79 -2.01 -6.43
N VAL A 5 16.20 -3.09 -6.96
CA VAL A 5 14.87 -3.06 -7.57
C VAL A 5 13.80 -2.97 -6.49
N LYS A 6 13.95 -3.75 -5.41
CA LYS A 6 13.03 -3.74 -4.26
C LYS A 6 13.00 -2.36 -3.58
N GLN A 7 14.16 -1.76 -3.31
CA GLN A 7 14.23 -0.41 -2.74
C GLN A 7 13.55 0.64 -3.63
N LYS A 8 13.75 0.59 -4.95
CA LYS A 8 13.09 1.52 -5.88
C LYS A 8 11.55 1.38 -5.85
N GLN A 9 11.03 0.16 -5.65
CA GLN A 9 9.59 -0.06 -5.53
C GLN A 9 9.04 0.50 -4.21
N ILE A 10 9.72 0.26 -3.09
CA ILE A 10 9.34 0.79 -1.77
C ILE A 10 9.29 2.32 -1.80
N VAL A 11 10.30 2.97 -2.38
CA VAL A 11 10.32 4.44 -2.51
C VAL A 11 9.16 4.97 -3.37
N ARG A 12 8.74 4.24 -4.41
CA ARG A 12 7.58 4.62 -5.21
C ARG A 12 6.27 4.50 -4.43
N VAL A 13 6.14 3.45 -3.61
CA VAL A 13 4.99 3.25 -2.71
C VAL A 13 4.93 4.37 -1.68
N LEU A 14 6.06 4.68 -1.03
CA LEU A 14 6.16 5.76 -0.04
C LEU A 14 5.77 7.12 -0.65
N LYS A 15 6.28 7.46 -1.83
CA LYS A 15 5.88 8.71 -2.53
C LYS A 15 4.41 8.76 -2.92
N ALA A 16 3.77 7.61 -3.14
CA ALA A 16 2.33 7.57 -3.38
C ALA A 16 1.58 7.84 -2.07
N VAL A 17 2.02 7.25 -0.96
CA VAL A 17 1.47 7.54 0.36
C VAL A 17 1.57 9.03 0.72
N GLU A 18 2.75 9.64 0.56
CA GLU A 18 2.98 11.07 0.86
C GLU A 18 2.09 12.02 0.05
N LYS A 19 1.64 11.61 -1.14
CA LYS A 19 0.73 12.39 -1.98
C LYS A 19 -0.74 12.33 -1.52
N GLY A 20 -1.02 11.61 -0.43
CA GLY A 20 -2.36 11.45 0.12
C GLY A 20 -3.18 10.33 -0.53
N TYR A 21 -2.54 9.42 -1.28
CA TYR A 21 -3.23 8.23 -1.79
C TYR A 21 -3.38 7.20 -0.68
N ALA A 22 -4.62 6.81 -0.41
CA ALA A 22 -5.00 6.17 0.85
C ALA A 22 -5.41 4.71 0.67
N THR A 23 -5.23 4.08 -0.49
CA THR A 23 -5.57 2.66 -0.66
C THR A 23 -4.52 1.91 -1.46
N SER A 24 -4.32 0.62 -1.12
CA SER A 24 -3.40 -0.28 -1.84
C SER A 24 -3.72 -0.37 -3.34
N THR A 25 -5.00 -0.22 -3.70
CA THR A 25 -5.48 -0.16 -5.10
C THR A 25 -5.08 1.10 -5.83
N GLU A 26 -5.19 2.27 -5.20
CA GLU A 26 -4.76 3.54 -5.81
C GLU A 26 -3.23 3.58 -5.95
N ILE A 27 -2.53 3.13 -4.92
CA ILE A 27 -1.06 3.02 -4.94
C ILE A 27 -0.62 2.06 -6.04
N ALA A 28 -1.29 0.91 -6.21
CA ALA A 28 -0.99 -0.03 -7.29
C ALA A 28 -1.19 0.59 -8.68
N ALA A 29 -2.30 1.31 -8.88
CA ALA A 29 -2.59 2.01 -10.14
C ALA A 29 -1.51 3.04 -10.49
N LEU A 30 -1.02 3.79 -9.51
CA LEU A 30 0.01 4.82 -9.70
C LEU A 30 1.41 4.25 -9.90
N THR A 31 1.77 3.24 -9.11
CA THR A 31 3.12 2.67 -9.12
C THR A 31 3.32 1.62 -10.22
N ARG A 32 2.22 1.22 -10.91
CA ARG A 32 2.16 0.09 -11.85
C ARG A 32 2.63 -1.23 -11.23
N LEU A 33 2.46 -1.37 -9.92
CA LEU A 33 2.75 -2.58 -9.18
C LEU A 33 1.48 -3.37 -8.96
N SER A 34 1.61 -4.66 -8.65
CA SER A 34 0.47 -5.46 -8.22
C SER A 34 -0.01 -4.99 -6.84
N VAL A 35 -1.31 -5.07 -6.59
CA VAL A 35 -1.89 -4.77 -5.26
C VAL A 35 -1.21 -5.62 -4.17
N LYS A 36 -0.86 -6.87 -4.48
CA LYS A 36 -0.11 -7.75 -3.56
C LYS A 36 1.25 -7.18 -3.19
N ALA A 37 2.05 -6.77 -4.19
CA ALA A 37 3.37 -6.18 -3.93
C ALA A 37 3.26 -4.85 -3.17
N CYS A 38 2.26 -4.01 -3.48
CA CYS A 38 1.99 -2.80 -2.72
C CYS A 38 1.66 -3.10 -1.26
N SER A 39 0.80 -4.08 -0.98
CA SER A 39 0.46 -4.48 0.39
C SER A 39 1.67 -5.02 1.16
N GLU A 40 2.54 -5.80 0.51
CA GLU A 40 3.79 -6.30 1.12
C GLU A 40 4.75 -5.14 1.46
N HIS A 41 4.98 -4.23 0.52
CA HIS A 41 5.84 -3.05 0.75
C HIS A 41 5.26 -2.10 1.80
N LEU A 42 3.94 -1.90 1.81
CA LEU A 42 3.25 -1.12 2.85
C LEU A 42 3.40 -1.77 4.22
N ALA A 43 3.28 -3.10 4.32
CA ALA A 43 3.49 -3.79 5.58
C ALA A 43 4.93 -3.63 6.10
N GLU A 44 5.93 -3.60 5.22
CA GLU A 44 7.32 -3.29 5.58
C GLU A 44 7.47 -1.84 6.09
N LEU A 45 6.85 -0.87 5.42
CA LEU A 45 6.88 0.55 5.82
C LEU A 45 6.17 0.81 7.16
N VAL A 46 5.08 0.10 7.42
CA VAL A 46 4.37 0.14 8.70
C VAL A 46 5.22 -0.48 9.81
N LYS A 47 5.84 -1.63 9.55
CA LYS A 47 6.76 -2.27 10.52
C LYS A 47 7.96 -1.40 10.85
N SER A 48 8.46 -0.62 9.89
CA SER A 48 9.56 0.32 10.12
C SER A 48 9.12 1.63 10.79
N GLY A 49 7.82 1.84 11.01
CA GLY A 49 7.27 3.08 11.55
C GLY A 49 7.36 4.28 10.59
N ALA A 50 7.62 4.04 9.31
CA ALA A 50 7.69 5.12 8.30
C ALA A 50 6.29 5.58 7.85
N VAL A 51 5.28 4.76 8.12
CA VAL A 51 3.90 4.92 7.65
C VAL A 51 2.95 4.41 8.73
N GLU A 52 1.89 5.16 9.04
CA GLU A 52 0.88 4.73 10.02
C GLU A 52 -0.46 4.38 9.33
N VAL A 53 -1.05 3.25 9.73
CA VAL A 53 -2.37 2.83 9.22
C VAL A 53 -3.45 3.41 10.14
N THR A 54 -4.20 4.40 9.64
CA THR A 54 -5.23 5.11 10.41
C THR A 54 -6.62 4.47 10.32
N GLY A 55 -6.80 3.40 9.55
CA GLY A 55 -8.06 2.65 9.57
C GLY A 55 -8.16 1.57 8.51
N THR A 56 -8.69 0.41 8.90
CA THR A 56 -9.08 -0.66 7.99
C THR A 56 -10.60 -0.65 7.86
N THR A 57 -11.11 -0.02 6.80
CA THR A 57 -12.56 -0.10 6.55
C THR A 57 -12.84 -1.40 5.81
N LEU A 58 -13.42 -2.37 6.51
CA LEU A 58 -14.01 -3.55 5.90
C LEU A 58 -15.38 -3.17 5.33
N LEU A 59 -15.43 -2.79 4.05
CA LEU A 59 -16.70 -2.64 3.36
C LEU A 59 -17.29 -4.04 3.14
N SER A 60 -18.15 -4.48 4.06
CA SER A 60 -18.92 -5.73 3.96
C SER A 60 -20.01 -5.58 2.90
N GLY A 61 -19.63 -5.64 1.64
CA GLY A 61 -20.55 -5.80 0.52
C GLY A 61 -20.75 -7.29 0.24
N SER A 62 -21.98 -7.79 0.35
CA SER A 62 -22.40 -9.16 0.08
C SER A 62 -22.02 -9.66 -1.33
N ARG A 63 -20.76 -10.05 -1.53
CA ARG A 63 -20.24 -11.02 -2.53
C ARG A 63 -18.72 -11.08 -2.43
N ARG A 64 -18.22 -11.95 -1.54
CA ARG A 64 -16.98 -12.73 -1.69
C ARG A 64 -15.67 -11.98 -2.07
N ARG A 65 -15.53 -10.68 -1.79
CA ARG A 65 -14.23 -9.96 -1.81
C ARG A 65 -14.25 -8.85 -0.77
N SER A 66 -13.67 -9.12 0.40
CA SER A 66 -13.37 -8.08 1.39
C SER A 66 -12.25 -7.22 0.83
N ASN A 67 -12.57 -6.04 0.31
CA ASN A 67 -11.55 -5.05 -0.04
C ASN A 67 -11.17 -4.31 1.25
N VAL A 68 -9.95 -4.55 1.73
CA VAL A 68 -9.40 -3.83 2.88
C VAL A 68 -8.87 -2.51 2.37
N HIS A 69 -9.58 -1.42 2.69
CA HIS A 69 -9.09 -0.07 2.46
C HIS A 69 -8.23 0.32 3.67
N ILE A 70 -6.91 0.43 3.45
CA ILE A 70 -5.93 0.78 4.47
C ILE A 70 -5.69 2.28 4.35
N LEU A 71 -6.34 3.10 5.17
CA LEU A 71 -6.10 4.54 5.18
C LEU A 71 -4.73 4.81 5.80
N ILE A 72 -3.91 5.60 5.12
CA ILE A 72 -2.54 5.87 5.52
C ILE A 72 -2.38 7.37 5.79
N ARG A 73 -1.80 7.72 6.95
CA ARG A 73 -1.37 9.08 7.30
C ARG A 73 0.14 9.17 7.44
#